data_AF-A0AAV5FZ69-F1
#
_entry.id   AF-A0AAV5FZ69-F1
#
_cell.length_a   1.000
_cell.length_b   1.000
_cell.length_c   1.000
_cell.angle_alpha   90.00
_cell.angle_beta   90.00
_cell.angle_gamma   90.00
#
_symmetry.space_group_name_H-M   'P 1'
#
loop_
_entity.id
_entity.type
_entity.pdbx_description
1 polymer ?
#
loop_
_entity_poly.entity_id
_entity_poly.type
_entity_poly.pdbx_seq_one_letter_code
_entity_poly.pdbx_strand_id
1 'polypeptide(L)' 'MAAAGDTPETVEVTLRAVGPSRPTTVRLPPLLTVADLRRRVAHDRRLVAPEEGRLRLVLRGKTLPRQDDAHVNLRDGGD' A
#
# COMPACT_ATOMS: atom_id res chain seq x y z
N MET A 1 -2.07 -28.73 -19.95
CA MET A 1 -2.23 -28.96 -18.49
C MET A 1 -1.71 -27.73 -17.77
N ALA A 2 -2.46 -27.25 -16.77
CA ALA A 2 -2.37 -25.92 -16.19
C ALA A 2 -0.96 -25.59 -15.63
N ALA A 3 -0.42 -24.44 -16.05
CA ALA A 3 0.68 -23.78 -15.36
C ALA A 3 0.17 -23.41 -13.97
N ALA A 4 0.69 -24.09 -12.95
CA ALA A 4 0.35 -23.84 -11.56
C ALA A 4 0.80 -22.42 -11.19
N GLY A 5 -0.17 -21.50 -11.22
CA GLY A 5 -0.35 -20.42 -10.27
C GLY A 5 0.90 -19.68 -9.81
N ASP A 6 1.51 -18.91 -10.70
CA ASP A 6 2.18 -17.67 -10.30
C ASP A 6 1.08 -16.67 -9.90
N THR A 7 0.31 -16.99 -8.85
CA THR A 7 -0.48 -15.97 -8.17
C THR A 7 0.57 -15.12 -7.47
N PRO A 8 0.77 -13.85 -7.84
CA PRO A 8 1.69 -13.00 -7.11
C PRO A 8 1.24 -13.10 -5.66
N GLU A 9 2.13 -13.60 -4.80
CA GLU A 9 1.87 -13.65 -3.37
C GLU A 9 1.39 -12.25 -3.01
N THR A 10 0.12 -12.09 -2.64
CA THR A 10 -0.48 -10.79 -2.35
C THR A 10 -0.91 -10.84 -0.90
N VAL A 11 -0.62 -9.77 -0.17
CA VAL A 11 -1.06 -9.60 1.20
C VAL A 11 -2.27 -8.70 1.23
N GLU A 12 -3.20 -9.06 2.09
CA GLU A 12 -4.36 -8.25 2.36
C GLU A 12 -3.98 -7.19 3.39
N VAL A 13 -4.16 -5.91 3.05
CA VAL A 13 -3.91 -4.80 3.96
C VAL A 13 -5.15 -3.95 4.11
N THR A 14 -5.42 -3.51 5.34
CA THR A 14 -6.49 -2.58 5.63
C THR A 14 -5.97 -1.15 5.57
N LEU A 15 -6.40 -0.41 4.56
CA LEU A 15 -6.16 1.02 4.45
C LEU A 15 -7.07 1.77 5.41
N ARG A 16 -6.49 2.43 6.41
CA ARG A 16 -7.17 3.35 7.30
C ARG A 16 -6.73 4.76 6.95
N ALA A 17 -7.69 5.62 6.64
CA ALA A 17 -7.42 7.05 6.49
C ALA A 17 -7.57 7.74 7.84
N VAL A 18 -6.79 8.79 8.06
CA VAL A 18 -6.96 9.67 9.22
C VAL A 18 -8.10 10.63 8.90
N GLY A 19 -9.31 10.30 9.32
CA GLY A 19 -10.54 11.05 9.05
C GLY A 19 -11.79 10.17 9.11
N PRO A 20 -13.00 10.71 8.82
CA PRO A 20 -14.26 9.96 8.87
C PRO A 20 -14.43 8.93 7.73
N SER A 21 -13.37 8.61 7.00
CA SER A 21 -13.43 7.67 5.89
C SER A 21 -13.42 6.22 6.38
N ARG A 22 -14.29 5.40 5.79
CA ARG A 22 -14.36 3.97 6.10
C ARG A 22 -13.02 3.29 5.78
N PRO A 23 -12.55 2.35 6.61
CA PRO A 23 -11.41 1.51 6.27
C PRO A 23 -11.76 0.66 5.04
N THR A 24 -10.78 0.47 4.16
CA THR A 24 -10.94 -0.35 2.95
C THR A 24 -9.85 -1.40 2.94
N THR A 25 -10.21 -2.63 2.61
CA THR A 25 -9.25 -3.72 2.51
C THR A 25 -8.83 -3.89 1.06
N VAL A 26 -7.53 -3.91 0.82
CA VAL A 26 -6.94 -4.02 -0.52
C VAL A 26 -5.89 -5.11 -0.54
N ARG A 27 -5.71 -5.74 -1.70
CA ARG A 27 -4.67 -6.73 -1.93
C ARG A 27 -3.48 -6.08 -2.61
N LEU A 28 -2.32 -6.15 -1.96
CA LEU A 28 -1.07 -5.56 -2.45
C LEU A 28 0.03 -6.61 -2.50
N PRO A 29 1.01 -6.47 -3.41
CA PRO A 29 2.22 -7.27 -3.34
C PRO A 29 2.94 -7.06 -1.99
N PRO A 30 3.63 -8.07 -1.44
CA PRO A 30 4.28 -8.01 -0.14
C PRO A 30 5.48 -7.08 -0.14
N LEU A 31 6.16 -6.96 -1.29
CA LEU A 31 7.28 -6.06 -1.50
C LEU A 31 6.92 -5.11 -2.63
N LEU A 32 6.89 -3.82 -2.33
CA LEU A 32 6.66 -2.76 -3.30
C LEU A 32 7.33 -1.47 -2.88
N THR A 33 7.52 -0.56 -3.83
CA THR A 33 8.01 0.78 -3.55
C THR A 33 6.94 1.61 -2.84
N VAL A 34 7.36 2.64 -2.11
CA VAL A 34 6.45 3.64 -1.55
C VAL A 34 5.64 4.31 -2.68
N ALA A 35 6.23 4.50 -3.86
CA ALA A 35 5.57 5.06 -5.04
C ALA A 35 4.38 4.22 -5.49
N ASP A 36 4.62 2.93 -5.71
CA ASP A 36 3.58 1.98 -6.11
C ASP A 36 2.51 1.88 -5.04
N LEU A 37 2.89 1.86 -3.76
CA LEU A 37 1.95 1.82 -2.65
C LEU A 37 1.04 3.06 -2.66
N ARG A 38 1.60 4.26 -2.80
CA ARG A 38 0.84 5.52 -2.87
C ARG A 38 -0.08 5.55 -4.07
N ARG A 39 0.41 5.13 -5.24
CA ARG A 39 -0.37 5.07 -6.48
C ARG A 39 -1.54 4.10 -6.34
N ARG A 40 -1.32 2.92 -5.75
CA ARG A 40 -2.37 1.91 -5.54
C ARG A 40 -3.41 2.35 -4.53
N VAL A 41 -2.98 2.94 -3.41
CA VAL A 41 -3.87 3.53 -2.39
C VAL A 41 -4.68 4.68 -2.99
N ALA A 42 -4.04 5.57 -3.76
CA ALA A 42 -4.72 6.68 -4.41
C ALA A 42 -5.78 6.19 -5.41
N HIS A 43 -5.42 5.22 -6.24
CA HIS A 43 -6.33 4.62 -7.21
C HIS A 43 -7.53 3.94 -6.53
N ASP A 44 -7.28 3.12 -5.49
CA ASP A 44 -8.32 2.41 -4.75
C ASP A 44 -9.30 3.37 -4.06
N ARG A 45 -8.75 4.41 -3.42
CA ARG A 45 -9.52 5.44 -2.74
C ARG A 45 -10.09 6.51 -3.67
N ARG A 46 -9.87 6.39 -5.00
CA ARG A 46 -10.19 7.42 -6.00
C ARG A 46 -9.72 8.81 -5.59
N LEU A 47 -8.58 8.87 -4.90
CA LEU A 47 -7.95 10.13 -4.54
C LEU A 47 -7.41 10.70 -5.85
N VAL A 48 -7.93 11.88 -6.23
CA VAL A 48 -7.42 12.64 -7.38
C VAL A 48 -5.91 12.70 -7.22
N ALA A 49 -5.20 12.22 -8.26
CA ALA A 49 -3.77 11.94 -8.25
C ALA A 49 -3.06 12.87 -7.28
N PRO A 50 -2.45 12.34 -6.21
CA PRO A 50 -1.87 13.20 -5.21
C PRO A 50 -0.76 13.95 -5.92
N GLU A 51 -0.99 15.23 -6.20
CA GLU A 51 0.06 16.19 -6.49
C GLU A 51 1.20 15.83 -5.54
N GLU A 52 2.33 15.38 -6.11
CA GLU A 52 3.37 14.61 -5.44
C GLU A 52 3.58 15.13 -4.02
N GLY A 53 3.07 14.44 -2.98
CA GLY A 53 3.35 14.81 -1.59
C GLY A 53 2.20 14.95 -0.60
N ARG A 54 0.93 14.97 -1.01
CA ARG A 54 -0.16 15.14 -0.01
C ARG A 54 -0.54 13.86 0.74
N LEU A 55 -0.25 12.68 0.19
CA LEU A 55 -0.50 11.41 0.88
C LEU A 55 0.67 11.04 1.79
N ARG A 56 0.40 11.07 3.10
CA ARG A 56 1.27 10.54 4.14
C ARG A 56 0.79 9.15 4.51
N LEU A 57 1.61 8.15 4.25
CA LEU A 57 1.33 6.76 4.60
C LEU A 57 2.01 6.42 5.94
N VAL A 58 1.30 5.72 6.80
CA VAL A 58 1.83 5.22 8.07
C VAL A 58 1.63 3.71 8.10
N LEU A 59 2.72 2.96 8.22
CA LEU A 59 2.71 1.51 8.35
C LEU A 59 3.26 1.18 9.74
N ARG A 60 2.46 0.50 10.58
CA ARG A 60 2.86 0.03 11.92
C ARG A 60 3.43 1.16 12.81
N GLY A 61 2.78 2.32 12.78
CA GLY A 61 3.24 3.52 13.51
C GLY A 61 4.44 4.24 12.89
N LYS A 62 5.11 3.67 11.88
CA LYS A 62 6.19 4.33 11.14
C LYS A 62 5.62 5.09 9.96
N THR A 63 5.90 6.40 9.90
CA THR A 63 5.59 7.18 8.69
C THR A 63 6.53 6.74 7.58
N LEU A 64 5.97 6.32 6.45
CA LEU A 64 6.76 5.99 5.28
C LEU A 64 7.38 7.27 4.71
N PRO A 65 8.65 7.23 4.26
CA PRO A 65 9.31 8.38 3.70
C PRO A 65 8.57 8.88 2.46
N ARG A 66 8.66 10.17 2.17
CA ARG A 66 8.14 10.73 0.91
C ARG A 66 8.97 10.30 -0.31
N GLN A 67 10.14 9.70 -0.08
CA GLN A 67 11.02 9.17 -1.12
C GLN A 67 10.34 7.95 -1.75
N ASP A 68 10.03 8.09 -3.04
CA ASP A 68 9.29 7.10 -3.81
C ASP A 68 10.13 5.82 -4.08
N ASP A 69 11.47 5.91 -4.02
CA ASP A 69 12.41 4.78 -4.18
C ASP A 69 12.55 3.86 -2.96
N ALA A 70 11.92 4.19 -1.82
CA ALA A 70 11.99 3.34 -0.64
C ALA A 70 11.15 2.08 -0.82
N HIS A 71 11.72 0.91 -0.51
CA HIS A 71 11.00 -0.35 -0.54
C HIS A 71 10.26 -0.59 0.78
N VAL A 72 9.02 -1.05 0.68
CA VAL A 72 8.15 -1.37 1.81
C VAL A 72 7.83 -2.85 1.77
N ASN A 73 8.10 -3.54 2.88
CA ASN A 73 7.68 -4.91 3.07
C ASN A 73 6.43 -4.96 3.96
N LEU A 74 5.30 -5.34 3.38
CA LEU A 74 4.02 -5.48 4.06
C LEU A 74 3.92 -6.79 4.86
N ARG A 75 4.73 -7.82 4.51
CA ARG A 75 4.77 -9.13 5.17
C ARG A 75 5.51 -9.16 6.49
N ASP A 76 6.30 -8.15 6.81
CA ASP A 76 7.22 -8.16 7.95
C ASP A 76 6.47 -8.05 9.30
N GLY A 77 5.48 -8.90 9.55
CA GLY A 77 4.54 -8.96 10.67
C GLY A 77 5.16 -9.48 11.96
N GLY A 78 6.26 -8.89 12.42
CA GLY A 78 6.83 -9.17 13.74
C GLY A 78 6.35 -8.16 14.77
N ASP A 79 5.25 -8.48 15.45
CA ASP A 79 5.12 -8.53 16.93
C ASP A 79 3.70 -9.03 17.27
#